data_AF-A0AA43HQP5-F1
#
_entry.id   AF-A0AA43HQP5-F1
#
_cell.length_a   1.000
_cell.length_b   1.000
_cell.length_c   1.000
_cell.angle_alpha   90.00
_cell.angle_beta   90.00
_cell.angle_gamma   90.00
#
_symmetry.space_group_name_H-M   'P 1'
#
loop_
_entity.id
_entity.type
_entity.pdbx_description
1 polymer ?
#
loop_
_entity_poly.entity_id
_entity_poly.type
_entity_poly.pdbx_seq_one_letter_code
_entity_poly.pdbx_strand_id
1 'polypeptide(L)'
;MKKAIYIITIVAIYLISCKIEDKHIEQKNMNNAEIEIYPRPEIKAILDSFVVSCNDKSLIYELYVDKIRNWDYDIVLYSGKRSLIENGKSIMITTISDVTVHIYSGVEHYFDSSSSLAIPITPDSLPREIPEGNYWLISEIDGKINIIKDATSFPFYMSSRVKFEMPDTNEESIE
;
A
#
# COMPACT_ATOMS: atom_id res chain seq x y z
N MET A 1 37.84 -47.19 -12.51
CA MET A 1 37.50 -46.35 -11.34
C MET A 1 37.66 -44.85 -11.58
N LYS A 2 38.80 -44.34 -12.08
CA LYS A 2 39.03 -42.88 -12.26
C LYS A 2 38.02 -42.15 -13.16
N LYS A 3 37.53 -42.80 -14.23
CA LYS A 3 36.52 -42.24 -15.14
C LYS A 3 35.12 -42.09 -14.51
N ALA A 4 34.74 -43.00 -13.61
CA ALA A 4 33.45 -42.94 -12.93
C ALA A 4 33.41 -41.79 -11.91
N ILE A 5 34.52 -41.57 -11.20
CA ILE A 5 34.66 -40.46 -10.25
C ILE A 5 34.55 -39.11 -10.97
N TYR A 6 35.17 -38.98 -12.15
CA TYR A 6 35.14 -37.74 -12.94
C TYR A 6 33.73 -37.38 -13.44
N ILE A 7 32.92 -38.37 -13.81
CA ILE A 7 31.54 -38.15 -14.25
C ILE A 7 30.67 -37.71 -13.04
N ILE A 8 30.88 -38.31 -11.87
CA ILE A 8 30.14 -37.96 -10.65
C ILE A 8 30.47 -36.52 -10.21
N THR A 9 31.72 -36.08 -10.30
CA THR A 9 32.08 -34.69 -9.98
C THR A 9 31.51 -33.67 -10.97
N ILE A 10 31.46 -33.98 -12.28
CA ILE A 10 30.83 -33.08 -13.27
C ILE A 10 29.33 -32.94 -13.01
N VAL A 11 28.62 -34.05 -12.75
CA VAL A 11 27.18 -34.02 -12.46
C VAL A 11 26.89 -33.27 -11.16
N ALA A 12 27.73 -33.43 -10.13
CA ALA A 12 27.58 -32.68 -8.88
C ALA A 12 27.77 -31.17 -9.08
N ILE A 13 28.76 -30.74 -9.87
CA ILE A 13 28.97 -29.32 -10.20
C ILE A 13 27.78 -28.77 -10.98
N TYR A 14 27.23 -29.53 -11.94
CA TYR A 14 26.06 -29.11 -12.72
C TYR A 14 24.80 -28.96 -11.84
N LEU A 15 24.58 -29.87 -10.89
CA LEU A 15 23.46 -29.81 -9.95
C LEU A 15 23.59 -28.66 -8.93
N ILE A 16 24.83 -28.28 -8.57
CA ILE A 16 25.08 -27.11 -7.71
C ILE A 16 24.88 -25.81 -8.53
N SER A 17 25.30 -25.78 -9.80
CA SER A 17 25.14 -24.62 -10.68
C SER A 17 23.65 -24.34 -11.01
N CYS A 18 22.81 -25.37 -11.16
CA CYS A 18 21.36 -25.20 -11.33
C CYS A 18 20.62 -24.73 -10.06
N LYS A 19 21.24 -24.77 -8.88
CA LYS A 19 20.63 -24.26 -7.65
C LYS A 19 21.05 -22.83 -7.30
N ILE A 20 22.02 -22.27 -8.02
CA ILE A 20 22.57 -20.93 -7.74
C ILE A 20 21.88 -19.86 -8.60
N GLU A 21 21.18 -20.23 -9.67
CA GLU A 21 20.43 -19.28 -10.52
C GLU A 21 19.12 -18.75 -9.92
N ASP A 22 18.57 -19.37 -8.87
CA ASP A 22 17.32 -18.89 -8.22
C ASP A 22 17.55 -17.89 -7.07
N LYS A 23 18.79 -17.45 -6.81
CA LYS A 23 19.08 -16.48 -5.74
C LYS A 23 19.94 -15.29 -6.15
N HIS A 24 20.24 -15.13 -7.43
CA HIS A 24 20.78 -13.89 -7.95
C HIS A 24 19.65 -13.03 -8.49
N ILE A 25 19.04 -12.30 -7.55
CA ILE A 25 18.60 -10.91 -7.69
C ILE A 25 18.31 -10.54 -9.15
N GLU A 26 17.06 -10.72 -9.56
CA GLU A 26 16.48 -10.03 -10.70
C GLU A 26 16.41 -8.52 -10.38
N GLN A 27 17.58 -7.85 -10.37
CA GLN A 27 17.67 -6.44 -10.71
C GLN A 27 17.56 -6.34 -12.23
N LYS A 28 16.35 -6.57 -12.75
CA LYS A 28 16.02 -6.21 -14.12
C LYS A 28 14.75 -5.38 -14.14
N ASN A 29 14.95 -4.11 -14.50
CA ASN A 29 13.95 -3.11 -14.89
C ASN A 29 13.12 -2.48 -13.76
N MET A 30 13.76 -1.75 -12.86
CA MET A 30 13.09 -0.89 -11.88
C MET A 30 12.71 0.47 -12.48
N ASN A 31 11.95 0.44 -13.57
CA ASN A 31 11.22 1.61 -14.07
C ASN A 31 9.74 1.21 -14.07
N ASN A 32 9.00 1.63 -13.04
CA ASN A 32 7.53 1.61 -12.89
C ASN A 32 6.84 0.50 -12.08
N ALA A 33 7.52 -0.51 -11.52
CA ALA A 33 6.85 -1.49 -10.64
C ALA A 33 6.44 -0.84 -9.30
N GLU A 34 5.15 -0.92 -8.95
CA GLU A 34 4.65 -0.54 -7.63
C GLU A 34 5.23 -1.49 -6.57
N ILE A 35 5.62 -0.97 -5.41
CA ILE A 35 6.22 -1.78 -4.34
C ILE A 35 5.09 -2.50 -3.59
N GLU A 36 5.13 -3.83 -3.53
CA GLU A 36 4.20 -4.61 -2.71
C GLU A 36 4.65 -4.57 -1.24
N ILE A 37 3.71 -4.24 -0.35
CA ILE A 37 3.88 -4.21 1.10
C ILE A 37 2.81 -5.04 1.79
N TYR A 38 3.07 -5.44 3.04
CA TYR A 38 2.15 -6.26 3.82
C TYR A 38 1.55 -5.48 5.00
N PRO A 39 0.23 -5.53 5.19
CA PRO A 39 -0.44 -4.88 6.31
C PRO A 39 -0.21 -5.63 7.61
N ARG A 40 -0.09 -4.87 8.71
CA ARG A 40 -0.13 -5.41 10.06
C ARG A 40 -1.50 -6.02 10.38
N PRO A 41 -1.59 -6.94 11.36
CA PRO A 41 -2.84 -7.65 11.66
C PRO A 41 -4.06 -6.75 11.88
N GLU A 42 -3.88 -5.61 12.53
CA GLU A 42 -4.95 -4.68 12.88
C GLU A 42 -5.63 -4.10 11.63
N ILE A 43 -4.83 -3.53 10.72
CA ILE A 43 -5.35 -2.97 9.48
C ILE A 43 -5.74 -4.06 8.47
N LYS A 44 -5.06 -5.23 8.51
CA LYS A 44 -5.37 -6.36 7.63
C LYS A 44 -6.81 -6.83 7.86
N ALA A 45 -7.23 -6.96 9.11
CA ALA A 45 -8.60 -7.37 9.44
C ALA A 45 -9.65 -6.37 8.92
N ILE A 46 -9.34 -5.07 8.97
CA ILE A 46 -10.21 -4.00 8.44
C ILE A 46 -10.28 -4.09 6.91
N LEU A 47 -9.13 -4.23 6.24
CA LEU A 47 -9.04 -4.39 4.78
C LEU A 47 -9.79 -5.62 4.29
N ASP A 48 -9.59 -6.78 4.95
CA ASP A 48 -10.33 -8.01 4.63
C ASP A 48 -11.84 -7.78 4.78
N SER A 49 -12.28 -7.15 5.87
CA SER A 49 -13.70 -6.85 6.08
C SER A 49 -14.26 -5.89 5.03
N PHE A 50 -13.48 -4.93 4.58
CA PHE A 50 -13.88 -3.97 3.53
C PHE A 50 -14.05 -4.68 2.19
N VAL A 51 -13.06 -5.47 1.76
CA VAL A 51 -13.10 -6.25 0.50
C VAL A 51 -14.30 -7.19 0.48
N VAL A 52 -14.53 -7.92 1.58
CA VAL A 52 -15.70 -8.82 1.70
C VAL A 52 -17.01 -8.04 1.60
N SER A 53 -17.09 -6.85 2.20
CA SER A 53 -18.32 -6.05 2.16
C SER A 53 -18.65 -5.48 0.78
N CYS A 54 -17.63 -5.15 -0.02
CA CYS A 54 -17.81 -4.63 -1.38
C CYS A 54 -18.34 -5.70 -2.34
N ASN A 55 -17.98 -6.97 -2.10
CA ASN A 55 -18.47 -8.15 -2.83
C ASN A 55 -18.30 -8.06 -4.38
N ASP A 56 -17.31 -7.31 -4.86
CA ASP A 56 -16.99 -7.19 -6.29
C ASP A 56 -15.49 -7.01 -6.48
N LYS A 57 -14.82 -8.07 -6.95
CA LYS A 57 -13.36 -8.07 -7.18
C LYS A 57 -12.94 -7.29 -8.43
N SER A 58 -13.89 -6.84 -9.26
CA SER A 58 -13.60 -6.07 -10.48
C SER A 58 -13.45 -4.57 -10.22
N LEU A 59 -13.75 -4.12 -9.01
CA LEU A 59 -13.61 -2.72 -8.61
C LEU A 59 -12.14 -2.36 -8.36
N ILE A 60 -11.83 -1.07 -8.48
CA ILE A 60 -10.57 -0.49 -8.01
C ILE A 60 -10.68 -0.34 -6.51
N TYR A 61 -9.65 -0.77 -5.76
CA TYR A 61 -9.58 -0.62 -4.31
C TYR A 61 -8.44 0.32 -3.96
N GLU A 62 -8.71 1.31 -3.12
CA GLU A 62 -7.76 2.37 -2.78
C GLU A 62 -7.73 2.60 -1.28
N LEU A 63 -6.53 2.90 -0.78
CA LEU A 63 -6.24 3.20 0.62
C LEU A 63 -5.46 4.51 0.72
N TYR A 64 -5.95 5.38 1.59
CA TYR A 64 -5.34 6.65 1.95
C TYR A 64 -5.18 6.68 3.45
N VAL A 65 -4.00 6.98 3.93
CA VAL A 65 -3.74 7.20 5.36
C VAL A 65 -3.19 8.61 5.51
N ASP A 66 -3.81 9.38 6.38
CA ASP A 66 -3.34 10.70 6.79
C ASP A 66 -2.99 10.66 8.27
N LYS A 67 -1.82 11.19 8.61
CA LYS A 67 -1.33 11.26 10.00
C LYS A 67 -1.67 12.63 10.56
N ILE A 68 -2.62 12.68 11.48
CA ILE A 68 -3.09 13.93 12.08
C ILE A 68 -2.07 14.44 13.11
N ARG A 69 -1.61 13.54 13.99
CA ARG A 69 -0.58 13.80 15.03
C ARG A 69 0.02 12.48 15.47
N ASN A 70 0.89 12.50 16.48
CA ASN A 70 1.47 11.27 17.03
C ASN A 70 0.35 10.29 17.41
N TRP A 71 0.36 9.12 16.76
CA TRP A 71 -0.56 7.99 17.00
C TRP A 71 -2.03 8.23 16.60
N ASP A 72 -2.33 9.34 15.93
CA ASP A 72 -3.68 9.62 15.43
C ASP A 72 -3.70 9.68 13.91
N TYR A 73 -4.62 8.93 13.32
CA TYR A 73 -4.70 8.71 11.88
C TYR A 73 -6.14 8.78 11.39
N ASP A 74 -6.33 9.36 10.21
CA ASP A 74 -7.52 9.17 9.40
C ASP A 74 -7.17 8.25 8.22
N ILE A 75 -7.99 7.23 7.98
CA ILE A 75 -7.83 6.28 6.89
C ILE A 75 -9.10 6.29 6.06
N VAL A 76 -8.92 6.37 4.74
CA VAL A 76 -10.01 6.22 3.77
C VAL A 76 -9.80 4.93 3.01
N LEU A 77 -10.79 4.07 3.06
CA LEU A 77 -10.90 2.92 2.15
C LEU A 77 -11.98 3.21 1.12
N TYR A 78 -11.61 2.99 -0.13
CA TYR A 78 -12.50 3.19 -1.26
C TYR A 78 -12.54 1.97 -2.15
N SER A 79 -13.71 1.71 -2.72
CA SER A 79 -13.87 0.77 -3.81
C SER A 79 -14.87 1.28 -4.84
N GLY A 80 -14.51 1.31 -6.12
CA GLY A 80 -15.43 1.73 -7.17
C GLY A 80 -14.89 1.51 -8.59
N LYS A 81 -15.69 1.90 -9.58
CA LYS A 81 -15.36 1.69 -11.02
C LYS A 81 -14.36 2.69 -11.56
N ARG A 82 -14.11 3.79 -10.85
CA ARG A 82 -13.21 4.88 -11.21
C ARG A 82 -12.33 5.20 -10.01
N SER A 83 -11.07 5.55 -10.22
CA SER A 83 -10.16 5.97 -9.14
C SER A 83 -10.62 7.29 -8.50
N LEU A 84 -10.31 7.50 -7.22
CA LEU A 84 -10.45 8.80 -6.56
C LEU A 84 -9.34 9.78 -6.87
N ILE A 85 -8.25 9.35 -7.51
CA ILE A 85 -7.21 10.24 -8.01
C ILE A 85 -7.10 10.08 -9.52
N GLU A 86 -7.56 11.10 -10.23
CA GLU A 86 -7.36 11.19 -11.67
C GLU A 86 -5.86 11.38 -11.95
N ASN A 87 -5.27 10.43 -12.69
CA ASN A 87 -3.85 10.42 -13.09
C ASN A 87 -2.84 10.24 -11.93
N GLY A 88 -3.30 9.89 -10.73
CA GLY A 88 -2.42 9.54 -9.62
C GLY A 88 -1.90 8.12 -9.76
N LYS A 89 -0.58 7.94 -9.62
CA LYS A 89 0.03 6.61 -9.49
C LYS A 89 0.10 6.23 -8.02
N SER A 90 -0.23 5.00 -7.64
CA SER A 90 -0.08 4.57 -6.26
C SER A 90 1.41 4.48 -5.86
N ILE A 91 1.73 4.74 -4.59
CA ILE A 91 3.11 4.60 -4.09
C ILE A 91 3.48 3.13 -3.89
N MET A 92 2.50 2.35 -3.45
CA MET A 92 2.64 0.97 -3.01
C MET A 92 1.32 0.25 -3.24
N ILE A 93 1.38 -1.07 -3.23
CA ILE A 93 0.21 -1.94 -3.29
C ILE A 93 0.25 -2.97 -2.18
N THR A 94 -0.91 -3.49 -1.82
CA THR A 94 -1.02 -4.72 -1.02
C THR A 94 -2.07 -5.63 -1.65
N THR A 95 -1.90 -6.94 -1.50
CA THR A 95 -2.88 -7.92 -1.96
C THR A 95 -3.72 -8.43 -0.77
N ILE A 96 -5.04 -8.29 -0.85
CA ILE A 96 -6.00 -8.68 0.19
C ILE A 96 -7.11 -9.51 -0.44
N SER A 97 -7.28 -10.76 -0.01
CA SER A 97 -8.35 -11.64 -0.53
C SER A 97 -8.42 -11.71 -2.07
N ASP A 98 -7.25 -11.81 -2.71
CA ASP A 98 -7.01 -11.79 -4.17
C ASP A 98 -7.35 -10.47 -4.89
N VAL A 99 -7.45 -9.37 -4.14
CA VAL A 99 -7.68 -8.03 -4.66
C VAL A 99 -6.44 -7.17 -4.40
N THR A 100 -5.98 -6.45 -5.43
CA THR A 100 -4.94 -5.44 -5.28
C THR A 100 -5.56 -4.16 -4.72
N VAL A 101 -5.04 -3.71 -3.58
CA VAL A 101 -5.38 -2.42 -2.96
C VAL A 101 -4.24 -1.45 -3.24
N HIS A 102 -4.55 -0.35 -3.91
CA HIS A 102 -3.63 0.71 -4.25
C HIS A 102 -3.49 1.69 -3.08
N ILE A 103 -2.26 1.96 -2.68
CA ILE A 103 -1.95 2.80 -1.51
C ILE A 103 -1.34 4.10 -2.00
N TYR A 104 -1.88 5.23 -1.55
CA TYR A 104 -1.48 6.56 -2.03
C TYR A 104 -0.77 7.41 -0.97
N SER A 105 -0.92 7.09 0.32
CA SER A 105 -0.28 7.83 1.41
C SER A 105 -0.18 7.01 2.70
N GLY A 106 0.81 7.36 3.53
CA GLY A 106 0.95 6.97 4.94
C GLY A 106 0.99 5.45 5.17
N VAL A 107 2.19 4.87 5.24
CA VAL A 107 2.33 3.40 5.39
C VAL A 107 3.11 2.97 6.64
N GLU A 108 3.77 3.91 7.32
CA GLU A 108 4.73 3.61 8.38
C GLU A 108 4.14 2.96 9.63
N HIS A 109 2.86 3.23 9.94
CA HIS A 109 2.20 2.67 11.12
C HIS A 109 1.53 1.33 10.82
N TYR A 110 0.80 1.26 9.70
CA TYR A 110 -0.10 0.15 9.39
C TYR A 110 0.53 -0.96 8.54
N PHE A 111 1.72 -0.74 7.98
CA PHE A 111 2.37 -1.72 7.12
C PHE A 111 3.77 -2.06 7.63
N ASP A 112 4.26 -3.22 7.22
CA ASP A 112 5.62 -3.68 7.49
C ASP A 112 6.63 -2.98 6.56
N SER A 113 6.59 -1.64 6.54
CA SER A 113 7.47 -0.77 5.77
C SER A 113 8.00 0.33 6.67
N SER A 114 9.32 0.56 6.64
CA SER A 114 9.95 1.71 7.30
C SER A 114 9.88 2.98 6.46
N SER A 115 9.22 2.95 5.31
CA SER A 115 9.18 4.05 4.35
C SER A 115 7.98 4.93 4.61
N SER A 116 8.21 6.14 5.12
CA SER A 116 7.20 7.20 5.14
C SER A 116 7.16 7.86 3.76
N LEU A 117 6.40 7.28 2.83
CA LEU A 117 6.13 7.91 1.54
C LEU A 117 4.68 8.37 1.51
N ALA A 118 4.47 9.59 1.03
CA ALA A 118 3.15 10.15 0.76
C ALA A 118 3.18 10.82 -0.61
N ILE A 119 2.14 10.62 -1.42
CA ILE A 119 1.93 11.46 -2.59
C ILE A 119 1.16 12.70 -2.16
N PRO A 120 1.67 13.91 -2.46
CA PRO A 120 0.88 15.11 -2.30
C PRO A 120 -0.31 15.05 -3.27
N ILE A 121 -1.51 14.84 -2.72
CA ILE A 121 -2.76 14.92 -3.48
C ILE A 121 -3.05 16.40 -3.72
N THR A 122 -3.02 16.83 -4.98
CA THR A 122 -3.35 18.20 -5.36
C THR A 122 -4.85 18.30 -5.72
N PRO A 123 -5.49 19.47 -5.56
CA PRO A 123 -6.89 19.64 -5.94
C PRO A 123 -7.19 19.24 -7.39
N ASP A 124 -6.25 19.48 -8.30
CA ASP A 124 -6.37 19.13 -9.73
C ASP A 124 -6.32 17.62 -10.01
N SER A 125 -5.82 16.83 -9.05
CA SER A 125 -5.78 15.36 -9.13
C SER A 125 -7.07 14.71 -8.62
N LEU A 126 -7.97 15.47 -8.01
CA LEU A 126 -9.26 14.97 -7.54
C LEU A 126 -10.30 15.00 -8.67
N PRO A 127 -11.18 13.99 -8.75
CA PRO A 127 -12.24 13.96 -9.75
C PRO A 127 -13.22 15.11 -9.53
N ARG A 128 -13.75 15.69 -10.61
CA ARG A 128 -14.68 16.83 -10.52
C ARG A 128 -15.98 16.50 -9.79
N GLU A 129 -16.37 15.24 -9.81
CA GLU A 129 -17.53 14.69 -9.11
C GLU A 129 -17.06 13.52 -8.26
N ILE A 130 -17.63 13.39 -7.06
CA ILE A 130 -17.39 12.23 -6.21
C ILE A 130 -17.83 10.97 -6.96
N PRO A 131 -16.91 10.01 -7.23
CA PRO A 131 -17.28 8.76 -7.88
C PRO A 131 -18.30 7.97 -7.05
N GLU A 132 -19.18 7.23 -7.72
CA GLU A 132 -20.01 6.24 -7.02
C GLU A 132 -19.13 5.06 -6.58
N GLY A 133 -19.25 4.66 -5.32
CA GLY A 133 -18.51 3.54 -4.76
C GLY A 133 -18.78 3.31 -3.28
N ASN A 134 -18.03 2.37 -2.71
CA ASN A 134 -18.05 2.04 -1.30
C ASN A 134 -17.01 2.89 -0.57
N TYR A 135 -17.40 3.49 0.55
CA TYR A 135 -16.56 4.41 1.33
C TYR A 135 -16.56 4.03 2.80
N TRP A 136 -15.40 3.69 3.33
CA TRP A 136 -15.20 3.56 4.77
C TRP A 136 -14.20 4.61 5.24
N LEU A 137 -14.61 5.41 6.21
CA LEU A 137 -13.74 6.32 6.94
C LEU A 137 -13.40 5.66 8.28
N ILE A 138 -12.11 5.57 8.57
CA ILE A 138 -11.61 5.01 9.82
C ILE A 138 -10.81 6.11 10.49
N SER A 139 -11.16 6.43 11.73
CA SER A 139 -10.36 7.33 12.56
C SER A 139 -9.78 6.52 13.71
N GLU A 140 -8.45 6.55 13.84
CA GLU A 140 -7.75 6.07 15.02
C GLU A 140 -7.31 7.25 15.87
N ILE A 141 -7.84 7.34 17.08
CA ILE A 141 -7.53 8.41 18.04
C ILE A 141 -7.19 7.77 19.37
N ASP A 142 -5.99 8.03 19.88
CA ASP A 142 -5.47 7.44 21.13
C ASP A 142 -5.62 5.90 21.16
N GLY A 143 -5.32 5.23 20.04
CA GLY A 143 -5.43 3.77 19.86
C GLY A 143 -6.86 3.24 19.78
N LYS A 144 -7.87 4.11 19.70
CA LYS A 144 -9.28 3.72 19.53
C LYS A 144 -9.68 3.90 18.08
N ILE A 145 -10.15 2.82 17.48
CA ILE A 145 -10.60 2.78 16.09
C ILE A 145 -12.10 3.02 16.03
N ASN A 146 -12.51 4.01 15.23
CA ASN A 146 -13.89 4.28 14.86
C ASN A 146 -14.06 4.10 13.35
N ILE A 147 -15.12 3.40 12.91
CA ILE A 147 -15.36 3.12 11.49
C ILE A 147 -16.74 3.65 11.10
N ILE A 148 -16.76 4.54 10.11
CA ILE A 148 -17.98 5.08 9.49
C ILE A 148 -18.07 4.49 8.09
N LYS A 149 -19.11 3.69 7.85
CA LYS A 149 -19.41 3.08 6.55
C LYS A 149 -20.37 3.95 5.76
N ASP A 150 -20.36 3.80 4.44
CA ASP A 150 -21.19 4.57 3.50
C ASP A 150 -21.01 6.08 3.70
N ALA A 151 -19.79 6.49 3.99
CA ALA A 151 -19.41 7.89 4.12
C ALA A 151 -19.46 8.55 2.74
N THR A 152 -20.67 8.87 2.26
CA THR A 152 -20.91 9.65 1.03
C THR A 152 -20.41 11.09 1.15
N SER A 153 -20.09 11.52 2.37
CA SER A 153 -19.54 12.83 2.72
C SER A 153 -18.01 12.73 2.76
N PHE A 154 -17.37 13.12 1.65
CA PHE A 154 -15.95 12.93 1.41
C PHE A 154 -15.00 13.75 2.31
N PRO A 155 -13.80 13.20 2.63
CA PRO A 155 -12.75 13.94 3.34
C PRO A 155 -12.01 14.99 2.49
N PHE A 156 -11.94 14.85 1.16
CA PHE A 156 -11.22 15.81 0.31
C PHE A 156 -11.94 17.16 0.09
N TYR A 157 -13.26 17.22 0.32
CA TYR A 157 -14.09 18.41 0.02
C TYR A 157 -14.62 19.15 1.25
N MET A 158 -14.62 18.53 2.44
CA MET A 158 -15.21 19.12 3.64
C MET A 158 -14.25 19.87 4.55
N SER A 159 -12.95 19.89 4.26
CA SER A 159 -12.04 20.70 5.06
C SER A 159 -11.10 21.51 4.19
N SER A 160 -10.82 22.73 4.65
CA SER A 160 -9.64 23.51 4.33
C SER A 160 -8.30 22.80 4.66
N ARG A 161 -8.29 21.47 4.78
CA ARG A 161 -7.10 20.61 4.91
C ARG A 161 -7.04 19.70 3.70
N VAL A 162 -6.49 20.22 2.61
CA VAL A 162 -5.67 19.34 1.77
C VAL A 162 -4.28 19.41 2.38
N LYS A 163 -3.87 18.37 3.12
CA LYS A 163 -2.45 18.02 3.22
C LYS A 163 -2.28 16.52 3.34
N PHE A 164 -1.71 15.93 2.30
CA PHE A 164 -1.00 14.64 2.33
C PHE A 164 0.49 14.94 2.18
N GLU A 165 1.04 15.74 3.09
CA GLU A 165 2.48 16.03 3.17
C GLU A 165 3.01 15.51 4.51
N MET A 166 4.19 14.88 4.49
CA MET A 166 4.94 14.64 5.71
C MET A 166 5.25 15.98 6.41
N PRO A 167 5.32 16.03 7.75
CA PRO A 167 6.02 17.12 8.41
C PRO A 167 7.47 17.13 7.91
N ASP A 168 7.99 18.32 7.61
CA ASP A 168 9.43 18.51 7.35
C ASP A 168 10.20 17.79 8.45
N THR A 169 11.10 16.88 8.06
CA THR A 169 12.14 16.34 8.95
C THR A 169 13.15 17.43 9.27
N ASN A 170 12.69 18.45 10.00
CA ASN A 170 13.55 19.19 10.90
C ASN A 170 13.40 18.52 12.26
N GLU A 171 13.93 17.29 12.37
CA GLU A 171 14.46 16.88 13.66
C GLU A 171 15.61 17.84 13.92
N GLU A 172 15.37 18.76 14.86
CA GLU A 172 16.40 19.55 15.50
C GLU A 172 17.54 18.61 15.89
N SER A 173 18.69 18.76 15.24
CA SER A 173 19.95 18.34 15.83
C SER A 173 20.19 19.22 17.05
N ILE A 174 19.62 18.82 18.19
CA ILE A 174 20.12 19.19 19.51
C ILE A 174 21.10 18.09 19.92
N GLU A 175 22.38 18.32 19.58
CA GLU A 175 23.51 18.38 20.53
C GLU A 175 24.74 18.94 19.83
#